data_AF-A0A2H9SMI9-F1
#
_entry.id   AF-A0A2H9SMI9-F1
#
_cell.length_a   1.000
_cell.length_b   1.000
_cell.length_c   1.000
_cell.angle_alpha   90.00
_cell.angle_beta   90.00
_cell.angle_gamma   90.00
#
_symmetry.space_group_name_H-M   'P 1'
#
loop_
_entity.id
_entity.type
_entity.pdbx_description
1 polymer ?
#
loop_
_entity_poly.entity_id
_entity_poly.type
_entity_poly.pdbx_seq_one_letter_code
_entity_poly.pdbx_strand_id
1 'polypeptide(L)' 'IAFTWAHRTGEGQNEQKPIKIKTHGRPAISLFRYGLDFLCDSILGL' A
#
# COMPACT_ATOMS: atom_id res chain seq x y z
N ILE A 1 -14.97 -0.89 6.44
CA ILE A 1 -14.08 -1.85 7.15
C ILE A 1 -12.89 -2.24 6.26
N ALA A 2 -13.10 -2.90 5.10
CA ALA A 2 -12.00 -3.27 4.20
C ALA A 2 -11.09 -2.08 3.78
N PHE A 3 -11.71 -0.93 3.49
CA PHE A 3 -10.95 0.29 3.15
C PHE A 3 -9.97 0.74 4.24
N THR A 4 -10.42 0.78 5.49
CA THR A 4 -9.61 1.20 6.65
C THR A 4 -8.43 0.27 6.88
N TRP A 5 -8.65 -1.04 6.74
CA TRP A 5 -7.59 -2.04 6.87
C TRP A 5 -6.54 -1.93 5.78
N ALA A 6 -6.96 -1.83 4.52
CA ALA A 6 -6.03 -1.63 3.40
C ALA A 6 -5.26 -0.31 3.55
N HIS A 7 -5.89 0.76 4.02
CA HIS A 7 -5.19 2.03 4.22
C HIS A 7 -4.14 1.96 5.34
N ARG A 8 -4.51 1.50 6.54
CA ARG A 8 -3.57 1.36 7.67
C ARG A 8 -2.41 0.42 7.36
N THR A 9 -2.71 -0.69 6.68
CA THR A 9 -1.67 -1.64 6.27
C THR A 9 -0.73 -1.02 5.25
N GLY A 10 -1.27 -0.23 4.32
CA GLY A 10 -0.47 0.51 3.34
C GLY A 10 0.39 1.60 3.96
N GLU A 11 -0.09 2.27 5.02
CA GLU A 11 0.71 3.18 5.83
C GLU A 11 1.89 2.45 6.48
N GLY A 12 1.63 1.35 7.21
CA GLY A 12 2.70 0.57 7.85
C GLY A 12 3.70 -0.06 6.88
N GLN A 13 3.24 -0.46 5.70
CA GLN A 13 4.12 -0.91 4.61
C GLN A 13 4.94 0.25 4.03
N ASN A 14 4.37 1.45 3.92
CA ASN A 14 5.07 2.63 3.44
C ASN A 14 6.10 3.16 4.46
N GLU A 15 5.90 2.94 5.76
CA GLU A 15 6.91 3.23 6.78
C GLU A 15 8.13 2.30 6.66
N GLN A 16 7.91 1.01 6.38
CA GLN A 16 9.00 0.02 6.25
C GLN A 16 9.67 0.09 4.88
N LYS A 17 8.88 0.21 3.82
CA LYS A 17 9.32 0.29 2.43
C LYS A 17 8.57 1.43 1.74
N PRO A 18 9.15 2.64 1.74
CA PRO A 18 8.51 3.82 1.20
C PRO A 18 8.14 3.69 -0.27
N ILE A 19 6.94 4.15 -0.62
CA ILE A 19 6.48 4.24 -2.01
C ILE A 19 7.35 5.27 -2.72
N LYS A 20 7.98 4.85 -3.82
CA LYS A 20 8.79 5.74 -4.64
C LYS A 20 7.95 6.89 -5.18
N ILE A 21 8.42 8.11 -4.94
CA ILE A 21 7.88 9.31 -5.59
C ILE A 21 8.48 9.40 -7.00
N LYS A 22 7.62 9.58 -8.00
CA LYS A 22 8.02 9.74 -9.40
C LYS A 22 8.58 11.16 -9.62
N THR A 23 9.21 11.37 -10.77
CA THR A 23 9.82 12.66 -11.16
C THR A 23 8.86 13.86 -11.09
N HIS A 24 7.56 13.63 -11.29
CA HIS A 24 6.51 14.66 -11.21
C HIS A 24 5.89 14.82 -9.80
N GLY A 25 6.54 14.29 -8.75
CA GLY A 25 6.14 14.50 -7.35
C GLY A 25 4.97 13.64 -6.85
N ARG A 26 4.39 12.78 -7.70
CA ARG A 26 3.30 11.87 -7.29
C ARG A 26 3.85 10.51 -6.85
N PRO A 27 3.29 9.89 -5.80
CA PRO A 27 3.65 8.52 -5.44
C PRO A 27 3.31 7.54 -6.58
N ALA A 28 4.14 6.51 -6.73
CA ALA A 28 3.97 5.54 -7.80
C ALA A 28 2.65 4.75 -7.71
N ILE A 29 2.18 4.49 -6.49
CA ILE A 29 0.91 3.85 -6.15
C ILE A 29 0.27 4.58 -4.96
N SER A 30 -1.03 4.43 -4.73
CA SER A 30 -1.67 4.96 -3.53
C SER A 30 -1.38 4.09 -2.30
N LEU A 31 -1.39 4.67 -1.10
CA LEU A 31 -1.27 3.91 0.16
C LEU A 31 -2.32 2.81 0.26
N PHE A 32 -3.56 3.11 -0.13
CA PHE A 32 -4.62 2.11 -0.17
C PHE A 32 -4.28 0.93 -1.08
N ARG A 33 -3.82 1.19 -2.32
CA ARG A 33 -3.44 0.12 -3.25
C ARG A 33 -2.28 -0.69 -2.70
N TYR A 34 -1.30 -0.02 -2.10
CA TYR A 34 -0.14 -0.68 -1.54
C TYR A 34 -0.49 -1.64 -0.41
N GLY A 35 -1.37 -1.22 0.50
CA GLY A 35 -1.86 -2.11 1.56
C GLY A 35 -2.84 -3.16 1.07
N LEU A 36 -3.64 -2.88 0.04
CA LEU A 36 -4.53 -3.87 -0.56
C LEU A 36 -3.75 -5.00 -1.25
N ASP A 37 -2.73 -4.65 -2.04
CA ASP A 37 -1.88 -5.66 -2.70
C ASP A 37 -1.20 -6.54 -1.64
N PHE A 38 -0.67 -5.96 -0.58
CA PHE A 38 -0.11 -6.73 0.54
C PHE A 38 -1.11 -7.67 1.21
N LEU A 39 -2.34 -7.21 1.43
CA LEU A 39 -3.39 -8.03 2.00
C LEU A 39 -3.78 -9.16 1.04
N CYS A 40 -3.85 -8.90 -0.26
CA CYS A 40 -4.09 -9.93 -1.27
C CYS A 40 -2.97 -10.97 -1.28
N ASP A 41 -1.71 -10.55 -1.35
CA ASP A 41 -0.56 -11.47 -1.35
C ASP A 41 -0.52 -12.29 -0.05
N SER A 42 -0.80 -11.65 1.10
CA SER A 42 -0.73 -12.31 2.42
C SER A 42 -1.91 -13.23 2.72
N ILE A 43 -3.12 -12.90 2.26
CA ILE A 43 -4.35 -13.64 2.56
C ILE A 43 -4.69 -14.64 1.46
N LEU A 44 -4.53 -14.25 0.20
CA LEU A 44 -4.93 -15.04 -0.96
C LEU A 44 -3.74 -15.75 -1.61
N GLY A 45 -2.50 -15.36 -1.31
CA GLY A 45 -1.29 -15.94 -1.92
C GLY A 45 -1.19 -15.69 -3.42
N LEU A 46 -1.77 -14.57 -3.89
CA LEU A 46 -1.77 -14.15 -5.30
C LEU A 46 -0.45 -13.48 -5.72
#